data_AF-E6LMA1-F1
#
_entry.id   AF-E6LMA1-F1
#
_cell.length_a   1.000
_cell.length_b   1.000
_cell.length_c   1.000
_cell.angle_alpha   90.00
_cell.angle_beta   90.00
_cell.angle_gamma   90.00
#
_symmetry.space_group_name_H-M   'P 1'
#
loop_
_entity.id
_entity.type
_entity.pdbx_description
1 polymer ?
#
loop_
_entity_poly.entity_id
_entity_poly.type
_entity_poly.pdbx_seq_one_letter_code
_entity_poly.pdbx_strand_id
1 'polypeptide(L)'
;MDEKHKLCEKVRQQANIDSIRERTHLTAEDIAYLLSRSISVAYKILNDLNSDLEAEGYYTVRGRVPKKYFCDRFNIPYESVS
;
A
#
# COMPACT_ATOMS: atom_id res chain seq x y z
N MET A 1 23.71 -12.92 -14.01
CA MET A 1 23.00 -13.14 -12.74
C MET A 1 21.53 -12.67 -12.84
N ASP A 2 20.82 -12.92 -13.95
CA ASP A 2 19.83 -11.90 -14.38
C ASP A 2 18.40 -12.37 -14.69
N GLU A 3 18.11 -13.67 -14.71
CA GLU A 3 16.77 -14.15 -15.13
C GLU A 3 16.01 -14.86 -14.01
N LYS A 4 16.68 -15.73 -13.25
CA LYS A 4 16.09 -16.39 -12.07
C LYS A 4 15.74 -15.41 -10.95
N HIS A 5 16.51 -14.33 -10.78
CA HIS A 5 16.23 -13.29 -9.79
C HIS A 5 14.99 -12.47 -10.19
N LYS A 6 14.89 -12.06 -11.47
CA LYS A 6 13.71 -11.36 -12.01
C LYS A 6 12.44 -12.20 -11.95
N LEU A 7 12.53 -13.52 -12.18
CA LEU A 7 11.37 -14.41 -12.07
C LEU A 7 10.92 -14.56 -10.61
N CYS A 8 11.85 -14.72 -9.67
CA CYS A 8 11.53 -14.82 -8.24
C CYS A 8 10.94 -13.52 -7.68
N GLU A 9 11.45 -12.36 -8.12
CA GLU A 9 10.83 -11.05 -7.81
C GLU A 9 9.42 -10.93 -8.39
N LYS A 10 9.19 -11.33 -9.64
CA LYS A 10 7.85 -11.30 -10.25
C LYS A 10 6.86 -12.24 -9.55
N VAL A 11 7.28 -13.44 -9.16
CA VAL A 11 6.44 -14.39 -8.41
C VAL A 11 6.09 -13.83 -7.03
N ARG A 12 7.05 -13.18 -6.35
CA ARG A 12 6.84 -12.52 -5.06
C ARG A 12 5.95 -11.27 -5.18
N GLN A 13 6.04 -10.53 -6.28
CA GLN A 13 5.20 -9.37 -6.58
C GLN A 13 3.75 -9.77 -6.90
N GLN A 14 3.54 -10.86 -7.67
CA GLN A 14 2.20 -11.35 -7.99
C GLN A 14 1.46 -11.86 -6.75
N ALA A 15 2.12 -12.61 -5.87
CA ALA A 15 1.54 -13.06 -4.59
C ALA A 15 1.17 -11.89 -3.65
N ASN A 16 1.83 -10.74 -3.80
CA ASN A 16 1.56 -9.55 -2.98
C ASN A 16 0.30 -8.81 -3.45
N ILE A 17 0.03 -8.77 -4.77
CA ILE A 17 -1.19 -8.14 -5.30
C ILE A 17 -2.45 -8.85 -4.82
N ASP A 18 -2.51 -10.18 -4.92
CA ASP A 18 -3.72 -10.93 -4.53
C ASP A 18 -3.99 -10.78 -3.02
N SER A 19 -2.94 -10.76 -2.20
CA SER A 19 -3.06 -10.44 -0.77
C SER A 19 -3.57 -9.01 -0.50
N ILE A 20 -3.18 -8.02 -1.30
CA ILE A 20 -3.68 -6.64 -1.17
C ILE A 20 -5.17 -6.57 -1.52
N ARG A 21 -5.63 -7.35 -2.51
CA ARG A 21 -7.04 -7.41 -2.93
C ARG A 21 -7.95 -7.92 -1.82
N GLU A 22 -7.54 -9.00 -1.15
CA GLU A 22 -8.30 -9.64 -0.06
C GLU A 22 -8.35 -8.81 1.22
N ARG A 23 -7.42 -7.87 1.41
CA ARG A 23 -7.34 -7.02 2.60
C ARG A 23 -8.08 -5.69 2.42
N THR A 24 -8.66 -5.20 3.51
CA THR A 24 -9.33 -3.89 3.59
C THR A 24 -8.38 -2.73 3.90
N HIS A 25 -7.11 -3.03 4.19
CA HIS A 25 -6.09 -2.07 4.61
C HIS A 25 -4.77 -2.31 3.89
N LEU A 26 -3.97 -1.26 3.80
CA LEU A 26 -2.63 -1.26 3.23
C LEU A 26 -1.59 -1.06 4.32
N THR A 27 -0.42 -1.66 4.10
CA THR A 27 0.80 -1.47 4.88
C THR A 27 1.78 -0.60 4.10
N ALA A 28 2.89 -0.22 4.73
CA ALA A 28 3.95 0.52 4.04
C ALA A 28 4.56 -0.28 2.87
N GLU A 29 4.62 -1.61 2.96
CA GLU A 29 5.11 -2.45 1.85
C GLU A 29 4.16 -2.42 0.66
N ASP A 30 2.84 -2.48 0.93
CA ASP A 30 1.82 -2.38 -0.11
C ASP A 30 1.87 -1.00 -0.80
N ILE A 31 1.99 0.08 -0.02
CA ILE A 31 2.10 1.45 -0.56
C ILE A 31 3.40 1.64 -1.36
N ALA A 32 4.51 1.10 -0.87
CA ALA A 32 5.80 1.14 -1.58
C ALA A 32 5.69 0.46 -2.94
N TYR A 33 5.04 -0.69 -2.98
CA TYR A 33 4.77 -1.42 -4.21
C TYR A 33 3.86 -0.65 -5.16
N LEU A 34 2.69 -0.20 -4.66
CA LEU A 34 1.67 0.50 -5.47
C LEU A 34 2.20 1.82 -6.06
N LEU A 35 3.02 2.56 -5.32
CA LEU A 35 3.57 3.84 -5.77
C LEU A 35 4.95 3.70 -6.43
N SER A 36 5.52 2.49 -6.50
CA SER A 36 6.89 2.24 -6.94
C SER A 36 7.91 3.13 -6.22
N ARG A 37 7.77 3.26 -4.90
CA ARG A 37 8.63 4.06 -4.03
C ARG A 37 9.37 3.19 -3.03
N SER A 38 10.41 3.75 -2.41
CA SER A 38 11.09 3.07 -1.32
C SER A 38 10.17 2.89 -0.11
N ILE A 39 10.43 1.84 0.66
CA ILE A 39 9.69 1.54 1.88
C ILE A 39 9.70 2.71 2.88
N SER A 40 10.81 3.45 2.97
CA SER A 40 10.94 4.62 3.84
C SER A 40 10.03 5.76 3.44
N VAL A 41 9.83 5.98 2.13
CA VAL A 41 8.89 6.99 1.63
C VAL A 41 7.46 6.54 1.88
N ALA A 42 7.16 5.26 1.66
CA ALA A 42 5.83 4.69 1.92
C ALA A 42 5.44 4.77 3.40
N TYR A 43 6.37 4.56 4.34
CA TYR A 43 6.13 4.75 5.77
C TYR A 43 5.76 6.18 6.13
N LYS A 44 6.39 7.18 5.49
CA LYS A 44 6.04 8.60 5.70
C LYS A 44 4.62 8.86 5.22
N ILE A 45 4.31 8.45 3.99
CA ILE A 45 2.96 8.58 3.40
C ILE A 45 1.91 7.92 4.30
N LEU A 46 2.18 6.70 4.81
CA LEU A 46 1.25 6.00 5.69
C LEU A 46 0.98 6.78 6.99
N ASN A 47 2.02 7.36 7.59
CA ASN A 47 1.86 8.18 8.79
C ASN A 47 1.09 9.47 8.50
N ASP A 48 1.38 10.13 7.38
CA ASP A 48 0.68 11.35 6.98
C ASP A 48 -0.82 11.09 6.79
N LEU A 49 -1.18 9.98 6.11
CA LEU A 49 -2.58 9.58 5.94
C LEU A 49 -3.28 9.25 7.27
N ASN A 50 -2.57 8.63 8.21
CA ASN A 50 -3.12 8.39 9.54
C ASN A 50 -3.29 9.71 10.31
N SER A 51 -2.35 10.66 10.20
CA SER A 51 -2.50 11.99 10.79
C SER A 51 -3.69 12.76 10.20
N ASP A 52 -3.94 12.64 8.89
CA ASP A 52 -5.12 13.21 8.25
C ASP A 52 -6.42 12.59 8.82
N LEU A 53 -6.48 11.26 8.94
CA LEU A 53 -7.62 10.55 9.53
C LEU A 53 -7.84 10.91 11.01
N GLU A 54 -6.77 11.05 11.80
CA GLU A 54 -6.86 11.51 13.19
C GLU A 54 -7.40 12.94 13.28
N ALA A 55 -6.98 13.82 12.36
CA ALA A 55 -7.47 15.19 12.28
C ALA A 55 -8.96 15.27 11.87
N GLU A 56 -9.42 14.33 11.05
CA GLU A 56 -10.85 14.13 10.72
C GLU A 56 -11.66 13.49 11.87
N GLY A 57 -11.01 13.08 12.96
CA GLY A 57 -11.64 12.51 14.16
C GLY A 57 -11.76 10.99 14.16
N TYR A 58 -11.09 10.29 13.24
CA TYR A 58 -11.04 8.84 13.22
C TYR A 58 -9.94 8.28 14.13
N TYR A 59 -10.19 7.09 14.67
CA TYR A 59 -9.15 6.32 15.36
C TYR A 59 -8.28 5.59 14.32
N THR A 60 -6.96 5.76 14.40
CA THR A 60 -6.03 5.12 13.47
C THR A 60 -5.17 4.05 14.15
N VAL A 61 -4.67 3.12 13.34
CA VAL A 61 -3.76 2.06 13.78
C VAL A 61 -2.44 2.23 13.05
N ARG A 62 -1.37 2.48 13.81
CA ARG A 62 -0.03 2.63 13.25
C ARG A 62 0.36 1.46 12.34
N GLY A 63 1.00 1.79 11.22
CA GLY A 63 1.46 0.80 10.23
C GLY A 63 0.36 0.27 9.31
N ARG A 64 -0.89 0.74 9.43
CA ARG A 64 -2.00 0.40 8.54
C ARG A 64 -2.77 1.65 8.14
N VAL A 65 -3.34 1.63 6.94
CA VAL A 65 -4.29 2.65 6.47
C VAL A 65 -5.43 1.97 5.71
N PRO A 66 -6.68 2.44 5.81
CA PRO A 66 -7.78 1.89 5.01
C PRO A 66 -7.47 1.98 3.51
N LYS A 67 -7.63 0.87 2.78
CA LYS A 67 -7.32 0.78 1.34
C LYS A 67 -8.15 1.80 0.55
N LYS A 68 -9.43 1.91 0.87
CA LYS A 68 -10.35 2.84 0.23
C LYS A 68 -9.89 4.30 0.38
N TYR A 69 -9.51 4.70 1.60
CA TYR A 69 -9.04 6.06 1.86
C TYR A 69 -7.78 6.39 1.07
N PHE A 70 -6.84 5.44 1.00
CA PHE A 70 -5.65 5.59 0.15
C PHE A 70 -6.02 5.78 -1.33
N CYS A 71 -6.91 4.96 -1.88
CA CYS A 71 -7.36 5.07 -3.28
C CYS A 71 -7.99 6.44 -3.56
N ASP A 72 -8.89 6.88 -2.68
CA ASP A 72 -9.58 8.17 -2.81
C ASP A 72 -8.58 9.33 -2.76
N ARG A 73 -7.59 9.27 -1.84
CA ARG A 73 -6.59 10.34 -1.68
C ARG A 73 -5.61 10.44 -2.85
N PHE A 74 -5.24 9.31 -3.44
CA PHE A 74 -4.31 9.26 -4.57
C PHE A 74 -5.01 9.29 -5.93
N ASN A 75 -6.35 9.42 -5.96
CA ASN A 75 -7.16 9.39 -7.17
C ASN A 75 -6.91 8.12 -8.01
N ILE A 76 -6.78 6.97 -7.34
CA ILE A 76 -6.59 5.66 -7.93
C ILE A 76 -7.94 4.92 -7.88
N PRO A 77 -8.44 4.37 -9.00
CA PRO A 77 -9.69 3.61 -8.98
C PRO A 77 -9.57 2.39 -8.07
N TYR A 78 -10.52 2.22 -7.15
CA TYR A 78 -10.50 1.14 -6.15
C TYR A 78 -10.48 -0.25 -6.79
N GLU A 79 -11.12 -0.40 -7.95
CA GLU A 79 -11.16 -1.63 -8.75
C GLU A 79 -9.77 -2.05 -9.27
N SER A 80 -8.81 -1.12 -9.33
CA SER A 80 -7.44 -1.44 -9.76
C SER A 80 -6.62 -2.13 -8.66
N VAL A 81 -7.07 -2.06 -7.41
CA VAL A 81 -6.43 -2.67 -6.23
C VAL A 81 -7.38 -3.61 -5.47
N SER A 82 -8.57 -3.87 -6.02
CA SER A 82 -9.54 -4.85 -5.56
C SER A 82 -9.52 -6.11 -6.41
#